data_AF-A0A662TZP1-F1
#
_entry.id   AF-A0A662TZP1-F1
#
_cell.length_a   1.000
_cell.length_b   1.000
_cell.length_c   1.000
_cell.angle_alpha   90.00
_cell.angle_beta   90.00
_cell.angle_gamma   90.00
#
_symmetry.space_group_name_H-M   'P 1'
#
loop_
_entity.id
_entity.type
_entity.pdbx_description
1 polymer ?
#
loop_
_entity_poly.entity_id
_entity_poly.type
_entity_poly.pdbx_seq_one_letter_code
_entity_poly.pdbx_strand_id
1 'polypeptide(L)'
;MKQKEFSMVIDAHTHILPKRRLNGLSIWLGKVFSNHPLAGRPYTEDLIVEELDRNGVRYIFNYVFPMKANETDELNLFNYNLSKKFKNIIPFGSLHIE
;
A
#
# COMPACT_ATOMS: atom_id res chain seq x y z
N MET A 1 -11.91 28.23 -23.46
CA MET A 1 -11.75 27.52 -22.17
C MET A 1 -10.41 26.80 -22.18
N LYS A 2 -9.48 27.12 -21.27
CA LYS A 2 -8.22 26.36 -21.17
C LYS A 2 -8.53 25.00 -20.54
N GLN A 3 -8.22 23.90 -21.23
CA GLN A 3 -8.23 22.57 -20.63
C GLN A 3 -7.26 22.60 -19.44
N LYS A 4 -7.76 22.24 -18.26
CA LYS A 4 -6.93 22.05 -17.08
C LYS A 4 -6.16 20.76 -17.33
N GLU A 5 -4.88 20.85 -17.68
CA GLU A 5 -3.99 19.68 -17.66
C GLU A 5 -4.02 19.13 -16.24
N PHE A 6 -4.66 17.98 -16.06
CA PHE A 6 -4.48 17.23 -14.83
C PHE A 6 -3.07 16.65 -14.90
N SER A 7 -2.15 17.24 -14.14
CA SER A 7 -0.83 16.64 -13.94
C SER A 7 -1.03 15.24 -13.38
N MET A 8 -0.49 14.24 -14.07
CA MET A 8 -0.53 12.85 -13.61
C MET A 8 0.16 12.77 -12.25
N VAL A 9 -0.56 12.32 -11.21
CA VAL A 9 0.01 12.11 -9.88
C VAL A 9 0.49 10.67 -9.76
N ILE A 10 1.76 10.52 -9.42
CA ILE A 10 2.37 9.24 -9.05
C ILE A 10 2.70 9.32 -7.57
N ASP A 11 2.09 8.45 -6.76
CA ASP A 11 2.48 8.32 -5.37
C ASP A 11 3.75 7.48 -5.30
N ALA A 12 4.84 8.15 -4.94
CA ALA A 12 6.16 7.57 -4.86
C ALA A 12 6.48 7.00 -3.47
N HIS A 13 5.51 6.90 -2.55
CA HIS A 13 5.74 6.36 -1.20
C HIS A 13 4.45 5.81 -0.57
N THR A 14 4.02 4.61 -0.96
CA THR A 14 2.88 3.93 -0.33
C THR A 14 3.29 2.62 0.34
N HIS A 15 2.60 2.26 1.42
CA HIS A 15 2.77 0.99 2.14
C HIS A 15 1.45 0.19 2.20
N ILE A 16 1.11 -0.49 1.12
CA ILE A 16 0.06 -1.51 1.11
C ILE A 16 0.69 -2.81 1.61
N LEU A 17 0.25 -3.28 2.77
CA LEU A 17 0.86 -4.41 3.47
C LEU A 17 0.04 -5.70 3.25
N PRO A 18 0.68 -6.89 3.31
CA PRO A 18 -0.04 -8.15 3.37
C PRO A 18 -1.08 -8.16 4.49
N LYS A 19 -2.22 -8.82 4.28
CA LYS A 19 -3.38 -8.81 5.19
C LYS A 19 -3.03 -9.00 6.66
N ARG A 20 -2.11 -9.93 6.98
CA ARG A 20 -1.64 -10.18 8.36
C ARG A 20 -1.03 -8.92 8.99
N ARG A 21 -0.16 -8.22 8.27
CA ARG A 21 0.48 -6.98 8.73
C ARG A 21 -0.52 -5.82 8.78
N LEU A 22 -1.40 -5.71 7.80
CA LEU A 22 -2.44 -4.67 7.76
C LEU A 22 -3.42 -4.77 8.94
N ASN A 23 -3.82 -6.00 9.30
CA ASN A 23 -4.63 -6.24 10.50
C ASN A 23 -3.89 -5.83 11.77
N GLY A 24 -2.60 -6.18 11.88
CA GLY A 24 -1.76 -5.76 13.01
C GLY A 24 -1.65 -4.24 13.12
N LEU A 25 -1.46 -3.54 12.00
CA LEU A 25 -1.43 -2.07 11.94
C LEU A 25 -2.74 -1.47 12.42
N SER A 26 -3.89 -1.98 11.98
CA SER A 26 -5.20 -1.50 12.40
C SER A 26 -5.45 -1.64 13.92
N ILE A 27 -5.05 -2.78 14.49
CA ILE A 27 -5.13 -3.03 15.94
C ILE A 27 -4.22 -2.05 16.69
N TRP A 28 -2.98 -1.88 16.23
CA TRP A 28 -2.04 -0.93 16.83
C TRP A 28 -2.57 0.50 16.75
N LEU A 29 -3.10 0.90 15.60
CA LEU A 29 -3.68 2.23 15.39
C LEU A 29 -4.84 2.49 16.34
N GLY A 30 -5.69 1.50 16.59
CA GLY A 30 -6.78 1.64 17.57
C GLY A 30 -6.32 1.80 19.01
N LYS A 31 -5.13 1.31 19.36
CA LYS A 31 -4.54 1.49 20.70
C LYS A 31 -3.91 2.88 20.87
N VAL A 32 -3.29 3.42 19.82
CA VAL A 32 -2.50 4.66 19.90
C VAL A 32 -3.31 5.89 19.46
N PHE A 33 -4.19 5.73 18.48
CA PHE A 33 -5.00 6.79 17.87
C PHE A 33 -6.46 6.35 17.76
N SER A 34 -7.14 6.20 18.90
CA SER A 34 -8.52 5.67 18.96
C SER A 34 -9.53 6.44 18.11
N ASN A 35 -9.30 7.73 17.86
CA ASN A 35 -10.16 8.58 17.04
C ASN A 35 -9.87 8.50 15.53
N HIS A 36 -8.85 7.74 15.11
CA HIS A 36 -8.53 7.59 13.70
C HIS A 36 -9.65 6.81 12.99
N PRO A 37 -10.09 7.20 11.77
CA PRO A 37 -11.18 6.53 11.05
C PRO A 37 -10.97 5.02 10.82
N LEU A 38 -9.71 4.60 10.79
CA LEU A 38 -9.29 3.21 10.55
C LEU A 38 -8.94 2.41 11.83
N ALA A 39 -9.06 3.03 13.01
CA ALA A 39 -8.75 2.40 14.28
C ALA A 39 -9.57 1.12 14.51
N GLY A 40 -8.90 -0.04 14.64
CA GLY A 40 -9.53 -1.32 14.96
C GLY A 40 -10.44 -1.89 13.86
N ARG A 41 -10.41 -1.34 12.64
CA ARG A 41 -11.22 -1.80 11.51
C ARG A 41 -10.38 -2.58 10.50
N PRO A 42 -10.88 -3.71 9.97
CA PRO A 42 -10.18 -4.41 8.91
C PRO A 42 -10.13 -3.54 7.66
N TYR A 43 -8.97 -3.51 7.01
CA TYR A 43 -8.75 -2.82 5.75
C TYR A 43 -8.24 -3.82 4.70
N THR A 44 -8.47 -3.54 3.42
CA THR A 44 -8.04 -4.39 2.29
C THR A 44 -7.22 -3.58 1.31
N GLU A 45 -6.43 -4.27 0.50
CA GLU A 45 -5.67 -3.66 -0.58
C GLU A 45 -6.60 -2.94 -1.58
N ASP A 46 -7.78 -3.51 -1.85
CA ASP A 46 -8.80 -2.91 -2.73
C ASP A 46 -9.25 -1.52 -2.24
N LEU A 47 -9.61 -1.41 -0.95
CA LEU A 47 -10.07 -0.14 -0.38
C LEU A 47 -8.99 0.96 -0.47
N ILE A 48 -7.74 0.59 -0.22
CA ILE A 48 -6.61 1.53 -0.30
C ILE A 48 -6.42 2.02 -1.73
N VAL A 49 -6.38 1.10 -2.70
CA VAL A 49 -6.17 1.45 -4.12
C VAL A 49 -7.33 2.27 -4.67
N GLU A 50 -8.57 1.91 -4.33
CA GLU A 50 -9.76 2.70 -4.71
C GLU A 50 -9.74 4.11 -4.12
N GLU A 51 -9.32 4.27 -2.87
CA GLU A 51 -9.23 5.59 -2.25
C GLU A 51 -8.14 6.45 -2.88
N LEU A 52 -6.97 5.88 -3.19
CA LEU A 52 -5.91 6.58 -3.90
C LEU A 52 -6.37 7.04 -5.30
N ASP A 53 -7.07 6.18 -6.04
CA ASP A 53 -7.62 6.54 -7.36
C ASP A 53 -8.67 7.66 -7.28
N ARG A 54 -9.58 7.59 -6.29
CA ARG A 54 -10.56 8.67 -6.01
C ARG A 54 -9.89 10.01 -5.69
N ASN A 55 -8.69 9.99 -5.10
CA ASN A 55 -7.89 11.17 -4.80
C ASN A 55 -6.96 11.59 -5.96
N GLY A 56 -7.05 10.94 -7.12
CA GLY A 56 -6.34 11.34 -8.34
C GLY A 56 -4.96 10.72 -8.53
N VAL A 57 -4.55 9.76 -7.68
CA VAL A 57 -3.30 9.02 -7.84
C VAL A 57 -3.46 8.01 -8.98
N ARG A 58 -2.59 8.10 -9.99
CA ARG A 58 -2.63 7.25 -11.19
C ARG A 58 -1.69 6.08 -11.16
N TYR A 59 -0.56 6.23 -10.48
CA TYR A 59 0.39 5.15 -10.27
C TYR A 59 0.93 5.18 -8.85
N ILE A 60 1.25 4.01 -8.31
CA ILE A 60 1.63 3.82 -6.92
C ILE A 60 2.89 2.96 -6.88
N PHE A 61 3.96 3.48 -6.29
CA PHE A 61 5.07 2.65 -5.85
C PHE A 61 4.74 2.04 -4.48
N ASN A 62 4.59 0.72 -4.43
CA ASN A 62 4.31 0.02 -3.18
C ASN A 62 5.57 -0.50 -2.51
N TYR A 63 6.02 0.17 -1.46
CA TYR A 63 7.18 -0.22 -0.68
C TYR A 63 6.77 -1.11 0.49
N VAL A 64 7.20 -2.37 0.48
CA VAL A 64 7.03 -3.26 1.63
C VAL A 64 8.36 -3.92 1.91
N PHE A 65 8.90 -3.67 3.11
CA PHE A 65 10.23 -4.14 3.48
C PHE A 65 10.17 -5.32 4.47
N PRO A 66 11.07 -6.31 4.33
CA PRO A 66 11.22 -7.38 5.29
C PRO A 66 11.73 -6.83 6.61
N MET A 67 11.20 -7.34 7.72
CA MET A 67 11.76 -7.13 9.06
C MET A 67 12.69 -8.28 9.46
N LYS A 68 12.62 -9.40 8.72
CA LYS A 68 13.46 -10.59 8.89
C LYS A 68 13.85 -11.11 7.50
N ALA A 69 15.02 -11.75 7.41
CA ALA A 69 15.53 -12.33 6.17
C ALA A 69 14.51 -13.19 5.42
N ASN A 70 13.80 -14.06 6.15
CA ASN A 70 12.84 -15.02 5.60
C ASN A 70 11.54 -14.41 5.07
N GLU A 71 11.34 -13.08 5.20
CA GLU A 71 10.16 -12.39 4.68
C GLU A 71 10.38 -11.84 3.26
N THR A 72 11.63 -11.79 2.76
CA THR A 72 11.97 -11.22 1.45
C THR A 72 11.12 -11.81 0.32
N ASP A 73 11.11 -13.15 0.19
CA ASP A 73 10.41 -13.83 -0.90
C ASP A 73 8.88 -13.66 -0.80
N GLU A 74 8.33 -13.76 0.41
CA GLU A 74 6.90 -13.58 0.66
C GLU A 74 6.46 -12.16 0.25
N LEU A 75 7.24 -11.14 0.61
CA LEU A 75 6.91 -9.75 0.32
C LEU A 75 7.08 -9.40 -1.17
N ASN A 76 8.09 -9.97 -1.82
CA ASN A 76 8.26 -9.82 -3.26
C ASN A 76 7.12 -10.50 -4.04
N LEU A 77 6.71 -11.70 -3.62
CA LEU A 77 5.55 -12.39 -4.19
C LEU A 77 4.26 -11.59 -3.95
N PHE A 78 4.09 -11.01 -2.76
CA PHE A 78 2.97 -10.11 -2.47
C PHE A 78 2.95 -8.91 -3.43
N ASN A 79 4.07 -8.21 -3.60
CA ASN A 79 4.16 -7.05 -4.50
C ASN A 79 3.91 -7.43 -5.97
N TYR A 80 4.42 -8.59 -6.40
CA TYR A 80 4.11 -9.14 -7.71
C TYR A 80 2.59 -9.37 -7.88
N ASN A 81 1.96 -10.08 -6.95
CA ASN A 81 0.53 -10.37 -7.01
C ASN A 81 -0.32 -9.09 -6.96
N LEU A 82 0.09 -8.11 -6.17
CA LEU A 82 -0.58 -6.81 -6.10
C LEU A 82 -0.55 -6.09 -7.46
N SER A 83 0.60 -6.11 -8.16
CA SER A 83 0.73 -5.56 -9.51
C SER A 83 -0.06 -6.30 -10.58
N LYS A 84 -0.32 -7.61 -10.38
CA LYS A 84 -1.22 -8.38 -11.26
C LYS A 84 -2.69 -8.09 -11.00
N LYS A 85 -3.04 -7.80 -9.75
CA LYS A 85 -4.40 -7.45 -9.35
C LYS A 85 -4.77 -6.03 -9.78
N PHE A 86 -3.87 -5.06 -9.62
CA PHE A 86 -4.13 -3.65 -9.91
C PHE A 86 -3.11 -3.07 -10.90
N LYS A 87 -3.60 -2.57 -12.03
CA LYS A 87 -2.76 -2.07 -13.14
C LYS A 87 -1.99 -0.77 -12.82
N ASN A 88 -2.40 -0.05 -11.78
CA ASN A 88 -1.77 1.19 -11.33
C ASN A 88 -0.65 0.96 -10.29
N ILE A 89 -0.40 -0.29 -9.88
CA ILE A 89 0.69 -0.62 -8.97
C ILE A 89 1.97 -0.83 -9.76
N ILE A 90 3.01 -0.09 -9.39
CA ILE A 90 4.38 -0.31 -9.87
C ILE A 90 5.04 -1.29 -8.88
N PRO A 91 5.37 -2.52 -9.31
CA PRO A 91 5.94 -3.51 -8.41
C PRO A 91 7.35 -3.08 -7.96
N PHE A 92 7.61 -3.22 -6.67
CA PHE A 92 8.91 -2.95 -6.08
C PHE A 92 9.45 -4.19 -5.37
N GLY A 93 10.68 -4.58 -5.69
CA GLY A 93 11.37 -5.67 -5.01
C GLY A 93 12.10 -5.14 -3.78
N SER A 94 11.95 -5.80 -2.64
CA SER A 94 12.70 -5.51 -1.43
C SER A 94 13.61 -6.68 -1.06
N LEU A 95 14.61 -6.40 -0.23
CA LEU A 95 15.58 -7.35 0.26
C LEU A 95 15.93 -6.98 1.71
N HIS A 96 16.06 -7.98 2.58
CA HIS A 96 16.62 -7.79 3.91
C HIS A 96 18.14 -7.70 3.79
N ILE A 97 18.77 -6.72 4.46
CA ILE A 97 20.22 -6.47 4.34
C ILE A 97 21.10 -7.54 5.03
N GLU A 98 20.49 -8.38 5.88
CA GLU A 98 21.17 -9.40 6.70
C GLU A 98 20.58 -10.80 6.51
#